data_AF-A0A2H0P1T6-F1
#
_entry.id   AF-A0A2H0P1T6-F1
#
_cell.length_a   1.000
_cell.length_b   1.000
_cell.length_c   1.000
_cell.angle_alpha   90.00
_cell.angle_beta   90.00
_cell.angle_gamma   90.00
#
_symmetry.space_group_name_H-M   'P 1'
#
loop_
_entity.id
_entity.type
_entity.pdbx_description
1 polymer ?
#
loop_
_entity_poly.entity_id
_entity_poly.type
_entity_poly.pdbx_seq_one_letter_code
_entity_poly.pdbx_strand_id
1 'polypeptide(L)'
;MRYMILAVLTAAFGALPSAAAEIPKLGAGIVLGVPFGVTGKYWFDSEYAVQSHMGVSDGNFTLDTDFLRNFDKVLPRKLPDYRMPLYAGLGLKF
;
A
#
# COMPACT_ATOMS: atom_id res chain seq x y z
N MET A 1 -30.54 7.14 -6.25
CA MET A 1 -29.41 6.27 -6.61
C MET A 1 -28.18 6.54 -5.71
N ARG A 2 -28.33 6.45 -4.37
CA ARG A 2 -27.27 6.87 -3.42
C ARG A 2 -26.84 5.76 -2.44
N TYR A 3 -27.42 4.57 -2.55
CA TYR A 3 -27.19 3.45 -1.62
C TYR A 3 -26.69 2.16 -2.30
N MET A 4 -26.50 2.15 -3.62
CA MET A 4 -26.04 0.96 -4.34
C MET A 4 -24.51 0.74 -4.27
N ILE A 5 -23.74 1.75 -3.90
CA ILE A 5 -22.27 1.62 -3.77
C ILE A 5 -21.88 0.87 -2.47
N LEU A 6 -22.75 0.87 -1.46
CA LEU A 6 -22.44 0.24 -0.16
C LEU A 6 -22.68 -1.28 -0.14
N ALA A 7 -23.41 -1.83 -1.10
CA ALA A 7 -23.77 -3.25 -1.13
C ALA A 7 -22.73 -4.15 -1.83
N VAL A 8 -21.81 -3.57 -2.61
CA VAL A 8 -20.76 -4.32 -3.31
C VAL A 8 -19.59 -4.69 -2.37
N LEU A 9 -19.43 -3.96 -1.27
CA LEU A 9 -18.34 -4.16 -0.30
C LEU A 9 -18.58 -5.30 0.71
N THR A 10 -19.81 -5.78 0.85
CA THR A 10 -20.20 -6.71 1.95
C THR A 10 -20.37 -8.17 1.54
N ALA A 11 -20.30 -8.51 0.25
CA ALA A 11 -20.72 -9.83 -0.24
C ALA A 11 -19.60 -10.87 -0.49
N ALA A 12 -18.32 -10.56 -0.23
CA ALA A 12 -17.20 -11.42 -0.64
C ALA A 12 -16.40 -12.10 0.51
N PHE A 13 -16.82 -11.97 1.77
CA PHE A 13 -16.07 -12.51 2.92
C PHE A 13 -16.54 -13.90 3.39
N GLY A 14 -17.05 -14.71 2.47
CA GLY A 14 -17.49 -16.08 2.74
C GLY A 14 -16.47 -17.13 2.28
N ALA A 15 -15.76 -17.71 3.25
CA ALA A 15 -15.00 -18.97 3.16
C ALA A 15 -13.83 -19.05 2.15
N LEU A 16 -12.61 -18.86 2.66
CA LEU A 16 -11.40 -19.38 2.02
C LEU A 16 -10.63 -20.30 3.00
N PRO A 17 -10.08 -21.42 2.53
CA PRO A 17 -9.42 -22.43 3.35
C PRO A 17 -8.07 -21.94 3.91
N SER A 18 -7.78 -22.35 5.14
CA SER A 18 -6.58 -22.01 5.90
C SER A 18 -5.33 -22.79 5.41
N ALA A 19 -4.83 -22.46 4.23
CA ALA A 19 -3.40 -22.49 4.02
C ALA A 19 -2.87 -21.15 4.53
N ALA A 20 -1.88 -21.13 5.42
CA ALA A 20 -1.24 -19.90 5.88
C ALA A 20 -0.38 -19.29 4.76
N ALA A 21 -1.02 -18.93 3.65
CA ALA A 21 -0.49 -17.97 2.70
C ALA A 21 -0.48 -16.62 3.43
N GLU A 22 0.64 -15.89 3.36
CA GLU A 22 0.66 -14.52 3.86
C GLU A 22 -0.44 -13.74 3.14
N ILE A 23 -1.48 -13.36 3.89
CA ILE A 23 -2.63 -12.69 3.31
C ILE A 23 -2.13 -11.35 2.76
N PRO A 24 -2.41 -11.03 1.49
CA PRO A 24 -2.02 -9.75 0.92
C PRO A 24 -2.55 -8.62 1.79
N LYS A 25 -1.69 -7.67 2.11
CA LYS A 25 -2.01 -6.55 3.01
C LYS A 25 -2.32 -5.32 2.19
N LEU A 26 -3.24 -4.49 2.68
CA LEU A 26 -3.55 -3.20 2.08
C LEU A 26 -3.36 -2.10 3.12
N GLY A 27 -2.74 -1.01 2.69
CA GLY A 27 -2.51 0.18 3.49
C GLY A 27 -2.90 1.42 2.69
N ALA A 28 -3.38 2.43 3.40
CA ALA A 28 -3.70 3.73 2.84
C ALA A 28 -3.17 4.82 3.77
N GLY A 29 -2.85 5.98 3.21
CA GLY A 29 -2.34 7.11 3.97
C GLY A 29 -2.67 8.44 3.30
N ILE A 30 -2.54 9.51 4.07
CA ILE A 30 -2.65 10.89 3.60
C ILE A 30 -1.25 11.48 3.60
N VAL A 31 -0.89 12.18 2.51
CA VAL A 31 0.40 12.86 2.37
C VAL A 31 0.20 14.33 2.70
N LEU A 32 0.73 14.73 3.85
CA LEU A 32 0.82 16.13 4.27
C LEU A 32 2.14 16.68 3.73
N GLY A 33 2.14 17.17 2.50
CA GLY A 33 3.35 17.64 1.81
C GLY A 33 3.03 18.22 0.44
N VAL A 34 4.05 18.31 -0.40
CA VAL A 34 3.93 18.75 -1.79
C VAL A 34 4.40 17.61 -2.71
N PRO A 35 3.51 17.00 -3.51
CA PRO A 35 2.08 17.30 -3.64
C PRO A 35 1.25 16.79 -2.45
N PHE A 36 0.18 17.49 -2.10
CA PHE A 36 -0.77 17.05 -1.06
C PHE A 36 -1.70 16.00 -1.65
N GLY A 37 -1.92 14.89 -0.95
CA GLY A 37 -2.64 13.79 -1.56
C GLY A 37 -2.84 12.56 -0.70
N VAL A 38 -3.03 11.42 -1.36
CA VAL A 38 -3.27 10.11 -0.74
C VAL A 38 -2.33 9.07 -1.33
N THR A 39 -1.92 8.11 -0.51
CA THR A 39 -1.17 6.94 -0.95
C THR A 39 -1.94 5.67 -0.66
N GLY A 40 -1.82 4.70 -1.55
CA GLY A 40 -2.22 3.32 -1.33
C GLY A 40 -1.00 2.41 -1.45
N LYS A 41 -0.93 1.38 -0.63
CA LYS A 41 0.11 0.35 -0.71
C LYS A 41 -0.53 -1.02 -0.61
N TYR A 42 -0.17 -1.89 -1.54
CA TYR A 42 -0.63 -3.26 -1.62
C TYR A 42 0.57 -4.19 -1.54
N TRP A 43 0.62 -5.05 -0.52
CA TRP A 43 1.65 -6.07 -0.37
C TRP A 43 1.13 -7.39 -0.95
N PHE A 44 1.85 -7.93 -1.93
CA PHE A 44 1.55 -9.24 -2.52
C PHE A 44 1.95 -10.37 -1.55
N ASP A 45 3.08 -10.18 -0.89
CA ASP A 45 3.69 -11.07 0.10
C ASP A 45 4.63 -10.26 1.01
N SER A 46 5.45 -10.93 1.84
CA SER A 46 6.45 -10.27 2.69
C SER A 46 7.60 -9.59 1.93
N GLU A 47 7.88 -9.95 0.68
CA GLU A 47 8.97 -9.44 -0.13
C GLU A 47 8.56 -8.33 -1.10
N TYR A 48 7.32 -8.30 -1.60
CA TYR A 48 6.92 -7.41 -2.68
C TYR A 48 5.66 -6.60 -2.36
N ALA A 49 5.68 -5.35 -2.82
CA ALA A 49 4.54 -4.45 -2.74
C ALA A 49 4.46 -3.52 -3.95
N VAL A 50 3.27 -3.02 -4.26
CA VAL A 50 3.07 -1.84 -5.11
C VAL A 50 2.58 -0.70 -4.23
N GLN A 51 3.15 0.49 -4.44
CA GLN A 51 2.69 1.72 -3.83
C GLN A 51 2.25 2.68 -4.93
N SER A 52 1.10 3.32 -4.77
CA SER A 52 0.68 4.43 -5.61
C SER A 52 0.45 5.67 -4.76
N HIS A 53 0.75 6.82 -5.33
CA HIS A 53 0.53 8.12 -4.73
C HIS A 53 -0.18 9.03 -5.74
N MET A 54 -1.25 9.69 -5.29
CA MET A 54 -2.00 10.65 -6.08
C MET A 54 -2.10 11.94 -5.30
N GLY A 55 -1.68 13.04 -5.90
CA GLY A 55 -1.68 14.33 -5.22
C GLY A 55 -1.81 15.51 -6.17
N VAL A 56 -2.02 16.69 -5.58
CA VAL A 56 -2.12 17.96 -6.30
C VAL A 56 -1.07 18.94 -5.75
N SER A 57 -0.37 19.62 -6.65
CA SER A 57 0.55 20.74 -6.34
C SER A 57 0.38 21.84 -7.38
N ASP A 58 0.20 23.09 -6.94
CA ASP A 58 0.16 24.26 -7.83
C ASP A 58 -0.84 24.11 -8.99
N GLY A 59 -1.98 23.47 -8.74
CA GLY A 59 -3.02 23.19 -9.73
C GLY A 59 -2.75 22.00 -10.66
N ASN A 60 -1.58 21.36 -10.56
CA ASN A 60 -1.22 20.17 -11.32
C ASN A 60 -1.52 18.89 -10.52
N PHE A 61 -2.17 17.94 -11.18
CA PHE A 61 -2.33 16.59 -10.66
C PHE A 61 -1.06 15.78 -10.91
N THR A 62 -0.73 14.89 -9.98
CA THR A 62 0.41 13.98 -10.04
C THR A 62 -0.04 12.58 -9.66
N LEU A 63 0.46 11.58 -10.38
CA LEU A 63 0.29 10.18 -10.06
C LEU A 63 1.65 9.48 -10.14
N ASP A 64 2.08 8.91 -9.03
CA ASP A 64 3.29 8.11 -8.94
C ASP A 64 2.91 6.65 -8.60
N THR A 65 3.64 5.68 -9.15
CA THR A 65 3.50 4.27 -8.77
C THR A 65 4.85 3.58 -8.76
N ASP A 66 5.14 2.92 -7.64
CA ASP A 66 6.39 2.22 -7.37
C ASP A 66 6.13 0.72 -7.19
N PHE A 67 6.94 -0.11 -7.86
CA PHE A 67 7.08 -1.52 -7.51
C PHE A 67 8.23 -1.66 -6.51
N LEU A 68 7.92 -2.13 -5.31
CA LEU A 68 8.80 -2.13 -4.16
C LEU A 68 9.17 -3.56 -3.75
N ARG A 69 10.45 -3.79 -3.52
CA ARG A 69 10.97 -4.97 -2.83
C ARG A 69 11.35 -4.62 -1.39
N ASN A 70 10.96 -5.45 -0.46
CA ASN A 70 11.18 -5.33 0.97
C ASN A 70 12.45 -6.07 1.41
N PHE A 71 13.22 -5.44 2.29
CA PHE A 71 14.53 -5.90 2.78
C PHE A 71 14.55 -5.96 4.31
N ASP A 72 13.46 -6.43 4.93
CA ASP A 72 13.25 -6.56 6.39
C ASP A 72 14.32 -7.36 7.15
N LYS A 73 15.21 -8.06 6.43
CA LYS A 73 16.31 -8.84 6.99
C LYS A 73 17.65 -8.07 7.01
N VAL A 74 17.74 -6.90 6.38
CA VAL A 74 18.99 -6.14 6.24
C VAL A 74 19.25 -5.22 7.43
N LEU A 75 18.20 -4.63 8.02
CA LEU A 75 18.35 -3.73 9.14
C LEU A 75 18.33 -4.47 10.49
N PRO A 76 19.27 -4.17 11.41
CA PRO A 76 19.28 -4.78 12.73
C PRO A 76 18.02 -4.41 13.52
N ARG A 77 17.51 -5.38 14.29
CA ARG A 77 16.29 -5.24 15.09
C ARG A 77 16.54 -4.20 16.20
N LYS A 78 15.93 -3.01 16.09
CA LYS A 78 16.09 -1.94 17.09
C LYS A 78 15.16 -2.11 18.31
N LEU A 79 14.05 -2.84 18.17
CA LEU A 79 13.09 -3.08 19.25
C LEU A 79 12.59 -4.54 19.22
N PRO A 80 12.26 -5.14 20.38
CA PRO A 80 11.85 -6.55 20.48
C PRO A 80 10.75 -6.94 19.51
N ASP A 81 9.80 -6.05 19.20
CA ASP A 81 8.63 -6.38 18.34
C ASP A 81 8.49 -5.50 17.11
N TYR A 82 9.50 -4.68 16.79
CA TYR A 82 9.42 -3.77 15.64
C TYR A 82 10.65 -3.87 14.74
N ARG A 83 10.39 -4.15 13.47
CA ARG A 83 11.36 -4.03 12.38
C ARG A 83 10.96 -2.83 11.55
N MET A 84 11.92 -1.94 11.29
CA MET A 84 11.74 -0.86 10.33
C MET A 84 11.87 -1.47 8.93
N PRO A 85 10.81 -1.49 8.12
CA PRO A 85 10.89 -2.11 6.83
C PRO A 85 11.64 -1.21 5.86
N LEU A 86 12.58 -1.81 5.12
CA LEU A 86 13.40 -1.12 4.12
C LEU A 86 12.92 -1.53 2.73
N TYR A 87 12.53 -0.58 1.90
CA TYR A 87 12.11 -0.84 0.54
C TYR A 87 13.08 -0.24 -0.46
N ALA A 88 13.32 -0.95 -1.56
CA ALA A 88 13.91 -0.40 -2.77
C ALA A 88 13.04 -0.79 -3.96
N GLY A 89 12.91 0.09 -4.95
CA GLY A 89 11.98 -0.13 -6.03
C GLY A 89 12.21 0.77 -7.23
N LEU A 90 11.40 0.53 -8.26
CA LEU A 90 11.37 1.29 -9.49
C LEU A 90 9.97 1.88 -9.67
N GLY A 91 9.93 3.14 -10.08
CA GLY A 91 8.70 3.92 -10.15
C GLY A 91 8.47 4.56 -11.50
N LEU A 92 7.19 4.82 -11.79
CA LEU A 92 6.73 5.66 -12.87
C LEU A 92 5.99 6.87 -12.30
N LYS A 93 6.16 8.02 -12.95
CA LYS A 93 5.52 9.29 -12.59
C LYS A 93 4.80 9.88 -13.80
N PHE A 94 3.58 10.34 -13.57
CA PHE A 94 2.69 10.95 -14.56
C PHE A 94 2.19 12.31 -14.08
#